data_AF-A0A424QTD9-F1
#
_entry.id   AF-A0A424QTD9-F1
#
_cell.length_a   1.000
_cell.length_b   1.000
_cell.length_c   1.000
_cell.angle_alpha   90.00
_cell.angle_beta   90.00
_cell.angle_gamma   90.00
#
_symmetry.space_group_name_H-M   'P 1'
#
loop_
_entity.id
_entity.type
_entity.pdbx_description
1 polymer ?
#
loop_
_entity_poly.entity_id
_entity_poly.type
_entity_poly.pdbx_seq_one_letter_code
_entity_poly.pdbx_strand_id
1 'polypeptide(L)'
;MKRGYFLKSLGGLSLLPFVPKLQAQAPPGGGSNCILVPSETAGPFPLDLTANEYFFRQDIREDRVGVQMRQKVRVIGAGNCQPVPGVRVNIWHCDRDGNYSGYNSEEGLTYCRGYQITDDNGECEFITIVPGWYPGRVTHMHFQVHVSTQYSAVSQWTWPHAAVVDAVQTHADLYPEGPDPLTPEQDFAFNDGYDLQLASLEWDAVNGEYVSEYEVTVEGEGTVGIGYEERRTTEVMALGVNYPNPFSVSTALPLELLQPAAVHVTVFDLNGKRVWERDFGDLPAGAHTFDLGANLPNGPQSYAVQVVATTGSGRYLAVRRIARM
;
A
#
# COMPACT_ATOMS: atom_id res chain seq x y z
N MET A 1 7.26 -79.49 -47.11
CA MET A 1 5.82 -79.33 -47.44
C MET A 1 5.37 -77.95 -46.95
N LYS A 2 4.74 -77.15 -47.84
CA LYS A 2 3.97 -75.89 -47.64
C LYS A 2 4.65 -74.75 -46.83
N ARG A 3 5.30 -73.76 -47.46
CA ARG A 3 4.79 -72.46 -47.99
C ARG A 3 3.93 -71.60 -47.02
N GLY A 4 4.51 -70.51 -46.52
CA GLY A 4 4.05 -69.15 -46.85
C GLY A 4 3.59 -68.20 -45.72
N TYR A 5 4.19 -66.99 -45.76
CA TYR A 5 3.72 -65.66 -45.31
C TYR A 5 3.88 -65.25 -43.83
N PHE A 6 4.21 -64.00 -43.46
CA PHE A 6 4.90 -62.83 -44.05
C PHE A 6 4.98 -61.78 -42.91
N LEU A 7 6.05 -60.99 -42.87
CA LEU A 7 6.33 -59.94 -41.87
C LEU A 7 5.27 -58.82 -41.80
N LYS A 8 5.03 -58.28 -40.59
CA LYS A 8 4.69 -56.86 -40.35
C LYS A 8 5.17 -56.35 -38.96
N SER A 9 5.81 -55.17 -39.00
CA SER A 9 5.92 -54.07 -38.03
C SER A 9 6.55 -54.32 -36.64
N LEU A 10 7.70 -53.70 -36.31
CA LEU A 10 7.91 -52.30 -35.86
C LEU A 10 7.32 -52.06 -34.45
N GLY A 11 8.00 -51.52 -33.43
CA GLY A 11 9.31 -50.88 -33.30
C GLY A 11 9.55 -50.63 -31.79
N GLY A 12 10.81 -50.48 -31.39
CA GLY A 12 11.25 -50.53 -30.00
C GLY A 12 10.70 -49.45 -29.07
N LEU A 13 10.42 -49.84 -27.82
CA LEU A 13 10.16 -48.92 -26.71
C LEU A 13 11.49 -48.47 -26.09
N SER A 14 11.81 -47.19 -26.23
CA SER A 14 12.74 -46.48 -25.36
C SER A 14 11.99 -45.96 -24.13
N LEU A 15 12.41 -46.38 -22.94
CA LEU A 15 11.92 -45.86 -21.65
C LEU A 15 12.56 -44.49 -21.38
N LEU A 16 11.76 -43.42 -21.42
CA LEU A 16 12.11 -42.10 -20.88
C LEU A 16 11.40 -41.92 -19.52
N PRO A 17 12.05 -41.30 -18.52
CA PRO A 17 11.43 -41.04 -17.23
C PRO A 17 10.38 -39.93 -17.35
N PHE A 18 9.18 -40.19 -16.84
CA PHE A 18 8.11 -39.21 -16.68
C PHE A 18 8.51 -38.20 -15.60
N VAL A 19 8.82 -36.96 -16.01
CA VAL A 19 8.84 -35.81 -15.11
C VAL A 19 7.47 -35.14 -15.24
N PRO A 20 6.65 -35.06 -14.18
CA PRO A 20 5.38 -34.36 -14.27
C PRO A 20 5.69 -32.86 -14.45
N LYS A 21 5.27 -32.28 -15.57
CA LYS A 21 5.21 -30.83 -15.70
C LYS A 21 4.14 -30.34 -14.74
N LEU A 22 4.55 -29.69 -13.65
CA LEU A 22 3.68 -28.78 -12.91
C LEU A 22 3.27 -27.67 -13.89
N GLN A 23 2.10 -27.82 -14.51
CA GLN A 23 1.40 -26.71 -15.12
C GLN A 23 0.92 -25.85 -13.96
N ALA A 24 1.52 -24.67 -13.80
CA ALA A 24 0.92 -23.62 -13.00
C ALA A 24 -0.49 -23.40 -13.54
N GLN A 25 -1.50 -23.79 -12.77
CA GLN A 25 -2.87 -23.38 -13.03
C GLN A 25 -2.88 -21.86 -12.79
N ALA A 26 -3.17 -21.11 -13.85
CA ALA A 26 -3.55 -19.72 -13.71
C ALA A 26 -4.74 -19.65 -12.73
N PRO A 27 -4.77 -18.67 -11.81
CA PRO A 27 -5.91 -18.47 -10.94
C PRO A 27 -7.18 -18.33 -11.79
N PRO A 28 -8.35 -18.79 -11.31
CA PRO A 28 -9.59 -18.63 -12.04
C PRO A 28 -9.83 -17.13 -12.27
N GLY A 29 -9.80 -16.72 -13.53
CA GLY A 29 -10.10 -15.36 -13.96
C GLY A 29 -11.57 -15.04 -13.72
N GLY A 30 -11.90 -14.61 -12.51
CA GLY A 30 -12.95 -13.63 -12.30
C GLY A 30 -12.41 -12.30 -12.81
N GLY A 31 -13.06 -11.70 -13.80
CA GLY A 31 -12.62 -10.42 -14.35
C GLY A 31 -12.64 -9.36 -13.26
N SER A 32 -11.48 -9.06 -12.68
CA SER A 32 -11.29 -7.82 -11.94
C SER A 32 -11.34 -6.70 -12.97
N ASN A 33 -12.51 -6.07 -13.07
CA ASN A 33 -12.47 -4.66 -13.43
C ASN A 33 -11.73 -4.01 -12.25
N CYS A 34 -10.41 -3.79 -12.37
CA CYS A 34 -9.58 -3.13 -11.36
C CYS A 34 -9.99 -1.67 -11.29
N ILE A 35 -11.17 -1.46 -10.72
CA ILE A 35 -11.82 -0.17 -10.56
C ILE A 35 -11.22 0.43 -9.30
N LEU A 36 -10.77 1.67 -9.41
CA LEU A 36 -10.24 2.43 -8.29
C LEU A 36 -11.19 2.38 -7.10
N VAL A 37 -10.61 2.13 -5.93
CA VAL A 37 -11.37 2.18 -4.68
C VAL A 37 -11.97 3.59 -4.51
N PRO A 38 -13.24 3.71 -4.10
CA PRO A 38 -13.80 5.00 -3.76
C PRO A 38 -12.99 5.63 -2.61
N SER A 39 -12.66 6.91 -2.78
CA SER A 39 -12.00 7.68 -1.74
C SER A 39 -12.99 8.04 -0.65
N GLU A 40 -12.71 7.63 0.59
CA GLU A 40 -13.49 8.04 1.75
C GLU A 40 -12.73 9.06 2.59
N THR A 41 -13.47 9.77 3.43
CA THR A 41 -12.83 10.53 4.51
C THR A 41 -12.11 9.55 5.46
N ALA A 42 -10.95 9.93 5.98
CA ALA A 42 -10.20 9.12 6.96
C ALA A 42 -10.96 8.88 8.30
N GLY A 43 -12.19 9.38 8.41
CA GLY A 43 -12.91 9.52 9.67
C GLY A 43 -12.27 10.60 10.57
N PRO A 44 -12.86 10.85 11.75
CA PRO A 44 -12.34 11.82 12.71
C PRO A 44 -11.12 11.30 13.49
N PHE A 45 -10.72 10.04 13.30
CA PHE A 45 -9.74 9.35 14.13
C PHE A 45 -8.42 8.89 13.46
N PRO A 46 -7.83 9.60 12.46
CA PRO A 46 -6.51 9.27 11.97
C PRO A 46 -5.42 9.77 12.93
N LEU A 47 -4.64 8.84 13.48
CA LEU A 47 -3.35 9.18 14.06
C LEU A 47 -2.30 9.26 12.95
N ASP A 48 -1.33 10.16 13.11
CA ASP A 48 -0.15 10.18 12.24
C ASP A 48 0.73 8.96 12.55
N LEU A 49 0.50 7.87 11.83
CA LEU A 49 1.28 6.65 11.97
C LEU A 49 2.72 6.80 11.43
N THR A 50 3.10 7.96 10.89
CA THR A 50 4.48 8.27 10.48
C THR A 50 5.29 8.88 11.62
N ALA A 51 4.62 9.28 12.72
CA ALA A 51 5.26 10.00 13.83
C ALA A 51 6.34 9.18 14.56
N ASN A 52 6.27 7.84 14.52
CA ASN A 52 7.32 6.96 15.01
C ASN A 52 7.26 5.56 14.36
N GLU A 53 8.33 4.78 14.51
CA GLU A 53 8.46 3.43 13.95
C GLU A 53 7.69 2.36 14.74
N TYR A 54 7.11 2.68 15.91
CA TYR A 54 6.37 1.72 16.74
C TYR A 54 5.16 1.13 15.99
N PHE A 55 4.55 1.94 15.11
CA PHE A 55 3.43 1.49 14.28
C PHE A 55 3.85 0.51 13.16
N PHE A 56 5.15 0.32 12.90
CA PHE A 56 5.62 -0.73 11.99
C PHE A 56 5.63 -2.09 12.70
N ARG A 57 4.44 -2.71 12.79
CA ARG A 57 4.24 -3.97 13.50
C ARG A 57 3.14 -4.78 12.85
N GLN A 58 3.30 -6.11 12.88
CA GLN A 58 2.32 -7.03 12.33
C GLN A 58 1.19 -7.27 13.32
N ASP A 59 1.51 -7.48 14.60
CA ASP A 59 0.51 -7.58 15.67
C ASP A 59 0.18 -6.18 16.19
N ILE A 60 -1.07 -5.76 15.96
CA ILE A 60 -1.57 -4.43 16.33
C ILE A 60 -2.53 -4.49 17.53
N ARG A 61 -2.77 -5.67 18.12
CA ARG A 61 -3.79 -5.86 19.19
C ARG A 61 -3.40 -5.18 20.49
N GLU A 62 -2.10 -5.16 20.80
CA GLU A 62 -1.60 -4.84 22.13
C GLU A 62 -2.29 -5.73 23.19
N ASP A 63 -3.00 -5.12 24.14
CA ASP A 63 -3.72 -5.79 25.22
C ASP A 63 -5.22 -5.98 24.94
N ARG A 64 -5.69 -5.64 23.73
CA ARG A 64 -7.12 -5.69 23.39
C ARG A 64 -7.65 -7.12 23.34
N VAL A 65 -8.80 -7.32 23.97
CA VAL A 65 -9.55 -8.58 23.97
C VAL A 65 -10.54 -8.58 22.80
N GLY A 66 -10.66 -9.70 22.11
CA GLY A 66 -11.60 -9.92 21.01
C GLY A 66 -11.30 -11.23 20.30
N VAL A 67 -12.14 -11.63 19.32
CA VAL A 67 -11.80 -12.80 18.48
C VAL A 67 -10.60 -12.44 17.62
N GLN A 68 -9.56 -13.27 17.63
CA GLN A 68 -8.37 -13.02 16.80
C GLN A 68 -8.73 -13.05 15.31
N MET A 69 -8.20 -12.08 14.57
CA MET A 69 -8.36 -11.95 13.13
C MET A 69 -7.00 -11.70 12.47
N ARG A 70 -6.67 -12.50 11.46
CA ARG A 70 -5.58 -12.21 10.51
C ARG A 70 -6.14 -11.44 9.34
N GLN A 71 -5.73 -10.18 9.20
CA GLN A 71 -6.10 -9.34 8.07
C GLN A 71 -5.01 -9.40 7.01
N LYS A 72 -5.36 -9.83 5.80
CA LYS A 72 -4.52 -9.74 4.61
C LYS A 72 -5.01 -8.61 3.72
N VAL A 73 -4.08 -7.80 3.21
CA VAL A 73 -4.39 -6.73 2.25
C VAL A 73 -3.55 -6.98 1.01
N ARG A 74 -4.20 -7.01 -0.15
CA ARG A 74 -3.57 -7.08 -1.47
C ARG A 74 -3.80 -5.77 -2.20
N VAL A 75 -2.74 -5.18 -2.74
CA VAL A 75 -2.79 -3.91 -3.47
C VAL A 75 -2.52 -4.16 -4.95
N ILE A 76 -3.43 -3.70 -5.81
CA ILE A 76 -3.27 -3.76 -7.27
C ILE A 76 -3.41 -2.36 -7.90
N GLY A 77 -2.74 -2.15 -9.04
CA GLY A 77 -2.79 -0.88 -9.77
C GLY A 77 -3.89 -0.85 -10.83
N ALA A 78 -4.68 0.22 -10.90
CA ALA A 78 -5.75 0.38 -11.88
C ALA A 78 -5.26 0.44 -13.34
N GLY A 79 -4.00 0.81 -13.58
CA GLY A 79 -3.44 0.93 -14.93
C GLY A 79 -3.16 -0.40 -15.62
N ASN A 80 -2.91 -1.47 -14.86
CA ASN A 80 -2.49 -2.76 -15.42
C ASN A 80 -3.00 -4.00 -14.65
N CYS A 81 -3.81 -3.81 -13.60
CA CYS A 81 -4.32 -4.89 -12.74
C CYS A 81 -3.23 -5.76 -12.10
N GLN A 82 -2.00 -5.27 -12.00
CA GLN A 82 -0.89 -6.01 -11.41
C GLN A 82 -0.70 -5.64 -9.93
N PRO A 83 -0.12 -6.54 -9.13
CA PRO A 83 0.34 -6.24 -7.78
C PRO A 83 1.20 -4.97 -7.68
N VAL A 84 1.00 -4.20 -6.61
CA VAL A 84 1.84 -3.03 -6.28
C VAL A 84 2.74 -3.39 -5.09
N PRO A 85 3.98 -3.85 -5.33
CA PRO A 85 4.90 -4.20 -4.25
C PRO A 85 5.52 -2.96 -3.61
N GLY A 86 5.95 -3.07 -2.35
CA GLY A 86 6.70 -2.02 -1.67
C GLY A 86 5.89 -0.79 -1.25
N VAL A 87 4.55 -0.81 -1.28
CA VAL A 87 3.74 0.31 -0.77
C VAL A 87 3.42 0.14 0.71
N ARG A 88 3.32 1.26 1.40
CA ARG A 88 2.93 1.29 2.81
C ARG A 88 1.41 1.25 2.92
N VAL A 89 0.90 0.29 3.67
CA VAL A 89 -0.51 0.13 4.02
C VAL A 89 -0.65 0.43 5.50
N ASN A 90 -1.36 1.50 5.83
CA ASN A 90 -1.82 1.80 7.19
C ASN A 90 -3.20 1.19 7.40
N ILE A 91 -3.45 0.60 8.58
CA ILE A 91 -4.80 0.21 8.99
C ILE A 91 -5.10 0.70 10.41
N TRP A 92 -6.38 1.00 10.67
CA TRP A 92 -6.87 1.29 12.01
C TRP A 92 -8.36 0.94 12.17
N HIS A 93 -8.74 0.52 13.37
CA HIS A 93 -10.13 0.23 13.73
C HIS A 93 -10.38 0.42 15.23
N CYS A 94 -11.65 0.37 15.63
CA CYS A 94 -12.03 0.33 17.04
C CYS A 94 -11.75 -1.02 17.67
N ASP A 95 -11.66 -1.07 19.00
CA ASP A 95 -11.70 -2.33 19.72
C ASP A 95 -13.11 -2.96 19.70
N ARG A 96 -13.26 -4.09 20.42
CA ARG A 96 -14.53 -4.82 20.53
C ARG A 96 -15.68 -4.02 21.13
N ASP A 97 -15.38 -2.95 21.86
CA ASP A 97 -16.34 -2.12 22.59
C ASP A 97 -16.66 -0.84 21.80
N GLY A 98 -16.10 -0.69 20.59
CA GLY A 98 -16.32 0.46 19.72
C GLY A 98 -15.40 1.65 19.99
N ASN A 99 -14.35 1.49 20.82
CA ASN A 99 -13.44 2.57 21.18
C ASN A 99 -12.21 2.63 20.26
N TYR A 100 -11.76 3.84 19.91
CA TYR A 100 -10.52 4.06 19.16
C TYR A 100 -9.40 4.54 20.09
N SER A 101 -8.24 3.90 19.99
CA SER A 101 -7.01 4.38 20.61
C SER A 101 -6.62 5.78 20.11
N GLY A 102 -6.06 6.59 20.99
CA GLY A 102 -5.56 7.95 20.69
C GLY A 102 -6.59 9.07 20.85
N TYR A 103 -7.81 8.77 21.30
CA TYR A 103 -8.89 9.75 21.42
C TYR A 103 -9.67 9.61 22.72
N ASN A 104 -10.25 10.71 23.19
CA ASN A 104 -11.08 10.75 24.41
C ASN A 104 -10.35 10.11 25.61
N SER A 105 -10.98 9.16 26.29
CA SER A 105 -10.39 8.41 27.41
C SER A 105 -9.20 7.53 27.01
N GLU A 106 -9.00 7.29 25.72
CA GLU A 106 -7.97 6.44 25.15
C GLU A 106 -6.79 7.25 24.59
N GLU A 107 -6.68 8.55 24.92
CA GLU A 107 -5.56 9.41 24.49
C GLU A 107 -4.21 8.82 24.94
N GLY A 108 -3.23 8.82 24.03
CA GLY A 108 -1.90 8.26 24.26
C GLY A 108 -1.79 6.73 24.06
N LEU A 109 -2.91 6.03 23.85
CA LEU A 109 -2.91 4.61 23.50
C LEU A 109 -2.78 4.41 21.99
N THR A 110 -2.36 3.22 21.57
CA THR A 110 -1.97 2.93 20.18
C THR A 110 -2.55 1.64 19.61
N TYR A 111 -3.34 0.88 20.38
CA TYR A 111 -3.88 -0.42 19.97
C TYR A 111 -4.73 -0.33 18.70
N CYS A 112 -4.88 -1.45 18.00
CA CYS A 112 -5.64 -1.58 16.75
C CYS A 112 -5.19 -0.61 15.65
N ARG A 113 -3.91 -0.21 15.67
CA ARG A 113 -3.27 0.65 14.66
C ARG A 113 -1.89 0.15 14.30
N GLY A 114 -1.59 0.18 13.01
CA GLY A 114 -0.26 -0.15 12.52
C GLY A 114 -0.14 0.03 11.02
N TYR A 115 1.06 -0.22 10.51
CA TYR A 115 1.32 -0.27 9.09
C TYR A 115 2.26 -1.41 8.72
N GLN A 116 2.13 -1.86 7.48
CA GLN A 116 3.01 -2.85 6.85
C GLN A 116 3.39 -2.37 5.44
N ILE A 117 4.39 -3.03 4.87
CA ILE A 117 4.83 -2.80 3.49
C ILE A 117 4.44 -4.03 2.67
N THR A 118 3.86 -3.83 1.48
CA THR A 118 3.51 -4.94 0.60
C THR A 118 4.73 -5.67 0.06
N ASP A 119 4.63 -6.99 -0.07
CA ASP A 119 5.64 -7.85 -0.68
C ASP A 119 5.58 -7.82 -2.22
N ASP A 120 6.34 -8.69 -2.88
CA ASP A 120 6.38 -8.80 -4.35
C ASP A 120 5.03 -9.18 -4.99
N ASN A 121 4.10 -9.75 -4.21
CA ASN A 121 2.73 -10.07 -4.63
C ASN A 121 1.75 -8.93 -4.32
N GLY A 122 2.24 -7.79 -3.84
CA GLY A 122 1.41 -6.67 -3.44
C GLY A 122 0.67 -6.92 -2.13
N GLU A 123 1.12 -7.89 -1.32
CA GLU A 123 0.41 -8.39 -0.15
C GLU A 123 1.09 -7.98 1.15
N CYS A 124 0.30 -7.67 2.17
CA CYS A 124 0.78 -7.53 3.55
C CYS A 124 -0.26 -8.08 4.54
N GLU A 125 0.19 -8.41 5.75
CA GLU A 125 -0.65 -9.04 6.76
C GLU A 125 -0.58 -8.31 8.11
N PHE A 126 -1.67 -8.36 8.86
CA PHE A 126 -1.78 -7.88 10.23
C PHE A 126 -2.45 -8.94 11.11
N ILE A 127 -2.04 -9.00 12.37
CA ILE A 127 -2.71 -9.76 13.42
C ILE A 127 -3.47 -8.74 14.27
N THR A 128 -4.79 -8.91 14.34
CA THR A 128 -5.68 -8.02 15.07
C THR A 128 -6.86 -8.79 15.69
N ILE A 129 -7.93 -8.10 16.07
CA ILE A 129 -9.22 -8.66 16.48
C ILE A 129 -10.33 -8.28 15.51
N VAL A 130 -11.39 -9.08 15.44
CA VAL A 130 -12.65 -8.66 14.79
C VAL A 130 -13.15 -7.39 15.50
N PRO A 131 -13.30 -6.23 14.82
CA PRO A 131 -13.70 -4.99 15.48
C PRO A 131 -15.12 -5.08 16.04
N GLY A 132 -15.43 -4.26 17.05
CA GLY A 132 -16.80 -4.03 17.47
C GLY A 132 -17.53 -3.09 16.51
N TRP A 133 -18.55 -2.40 17.04
CA TRP A 133 -19.28 -1.34 16.35
C TRP A 133 -19.48 -0.17 17.32
N TYR A 134 -19.85 0.99 16.78
CA TYR A 134 -20.22 2.16 17.58
C TYR A 134 -21.42 2.86 16.94
N PRO A 135 -22.24 3.60 17.71
CA PRO A 135 -23.51 4.13 17.21
C PRO A 135 -23.38 4.91 15.90
N GLY A 136 -24.20 4.51 14.92
CA GLY A 136 -24.29 5.16 13.62
C GLY A 136 -23.30 4.66 12.57
N ARG A 137 -22.52 3.61 12.87
CA ARG A 137 -21.59 2.98 11.92
C ARG A 137 -21.68 1.46 11.95
N VAL A 138 -21.56 0.82 10.79
CA VAL A 138 -21.35 -0.63 10.65
C VAL A 138 -19.94 -0.99 11.16
N THR A 139 -19.69 -2.24 11.55
CA THR A 139 -18.33 -2.73 11.80
C THR A 139 -17.45 -2.54 10.55
N HIS A 140 -16.32 -1.84 10.71
CA HIS A 140 -15.43 -1.48 9.60
C HIS A 140 -13.96 -1.40 10.03
N MET A 141 -13.09 -1.44 9.03
CA MET A 141 -11.67 -1.14 9.13
C MET A 141 -11.34 0.04 8.23
N HIS A 142 -10.56 0.99 8.73
CA HIS A 142 -10.00 2.04 7.89
C HIS A 142 -8.64 1.64 7.35
N PHE A 143 -8.29 2.21 6.20
CA PHE A 143 -6.95 2.08 5.67
C PHE A 143 -6.48 3.32 4.91
N GLN A 144 -5.16 3.37 4.73
CA GLN A 144 -4.51 4.31 3.83
C GLN A 144 -3.33 3.63 3.13
N VAL A 145 -3.37 3.57 1.80
CA VAL A 145 -2.25 3.07 0.98
C VAL A 145 -1.47 4.24 0.44
N HIS A 146 -0.21 4.36 0.85
CA HIS A 146 0.72 5.38 0.34
C HIS A 146 1.39 4.85 -0.93
N VAL A 147 0.88 5.29 -2.08
CA VAL A 147 1.40 4.88 -3.39
C VAL A 147 2.50 5.82 -3.85
N SER A 148 2.44 7.11 -3.49
CA SER A 148 3.46 8.13 -3.79
C SER A 148 3.48 9.23 -2.73
N THR A 149 4.46 10.14 -2.81
CA THR A 149 4.52 11.34 -1.96
C THR A 149 3.39 12.34 -2.21
N GLN A 150 2.61 12.17 -3.29
CA GLN A 150 1.52 13.07 -3.68
C GLN A 150 0.15 12.38 -3.68
N TYR A 151 0.11 11.05 -3.51
CA TYR A 151 -1.12 10.28 -3.58
C TYR A 151 -1.10 9.15 -2.55
N SER A 152 -2.15 9.14 -1.75
CA SER A 152 -2.54 8.01 -0.92
C SER A 152 -4.02 7.71 -1.15
N ALA A 153 -4.35 6.45 -1.39
CA ALA A 153 -5.73 6.01 -1.35
C ALA A 153 -6.16 5.89 0.11
N VAL A 154 -7.16 6.65 0.53
CA VAL A 154 -7.77 6.57 1.86
C VAL A 154 -9.19 6.06 1.69
N SER A 155 -9.50 4.98 2.37
CA SER A 155 -10.87 4.48 2.38
C SER A 155 -11.09 3.60 3.62
N GLN A 156 -12.14 2.82 3.60
CA GLN A 156 -12.51 1.84 4.61
C GLN A 156 -13.16 0.65 3.92
N TRP A 157 -13.14 -0.51 4.58
CA TRP A 157 -13.93 -1.66 4.17
C TRP A 157 -14.79 -2.15 5.33
N THR A 158 -15.84 -2.87 4.98
CA THR A 158 -16.64 -3.69 5.87
C THR A 158 -16.61 -5.14 5.37
N TRP A 159 -17.45 -5.98 5.91
CA TRP A 159 -17.55 -7.40 5.60
C TRP A 159 -19.00 -7.77 5.32
N PRO A 160 -19.28 -8.96 4.75
CA PRO A 160 -20.63 -9.50 4.71
C PRO A 160 -21.24 -9.44 6.11
N HIS A 161 -22.27 -8.64 6.30
CA HIS A 161 -22.81 -8.32 7.63
C HIS A 161 -23.16 -9.58 8.42
N ALA A 162 -23.73 -10.59 7.77
CA ALA A 162 -24.03 -11.88 8.38
C ALA A 162 -22.78 -12.61 8.94
N ALA A 163 -21.62 -12.48 8.30
CA ALA A 163 -20.37 -13.09 8.75
C ALA A 163 -19.84 -12.40 10.02
N VAL A 164 -19.93 -11.07 10.11
CA VAL A 164 -19.56 -10.32 11.32
C VAL A 164 -20.51 -10.66 12.46
N VAL A 165 -21.81 -10.69 12.19
CA VAL A 165 -22.84 -11.07 13.17
C VAL A 165 -22.56 -12.47 13.71
N ASP A 166 -22.26 -13.44 12.85
CA ASP A 166 -21.92 -14.81 13.27
C ASP A 166 -20.62 -14.85 14.09
N ALA A 167 -19.58 -14.12 13.67
CA ALA A 167 -18.32 -14.03 14.39
C ALA A 167 -18.48 -13.50 15.82
N VAL A 168 -19.33 -12.49 16.00
CA VAL A 168 -19.63 -11.90 17.31
C VAL A 168 -20.56 -12.81 18.11
N GLN A 169 -21.60 -13.39 17.51
CA GLN A 169 -22.56 -14.25 18.21
C GLN A 169 -21.92 -15.55 18.73
N THR A 170 -21.03 -16.15 17.95
CA THR A 170 -20.29 -17.36 18.35
C THR A 170 -19.29 -17.12 19.49
N HIS A 171 -18.90 -15.85 19.71
CA HIS A 171 -17.97 -15.42 20.75
C HIS A 171 -18.58 -14.32 21.63
N ALA A 172 -19.88 -14.44 21.94
CA ALA A 172 -20.64 -13.39 22.61
C ALA A 172 -20.09 -13.01 24.00
N ASP A 173 -19.39 -13.92 24.68
CA ASP A 173 -18.69 -13.65 25.94
C ASP A 173 -17.56 -12.62 25.80
N LEU A 174 -17.02 -12.47 24.59
CA LEU A 174 -16.00 -11.49 24.26
C LEU A 174 -16.57 -10.15 23.78
N TYR A 175 -17.86 -9.99 23.47
CA TYR A 175 -18.42 -8.77 22.87
C TYR A 175 -19.63 -8.26 23.66
N PRO A 176 -19.45 -7.32 24.61
CA PRO A 176 -20.51 -6.89 25.51
C PRO A 176 -21.64 -6.12 24.79
N GLU A 177 -21.32 -5.39 23.72
CA GLU A 177 -22.30 -4.66 22.90
C GLU A 177 -23.09 -5.58 21.94
N GLY A 178 -22.67 -6.84 21.82
CA GLY A 178 -23.30 -7.81 20.93
C GLY A 178 -23.06 -7.54 19.44
N PRO A 179 -23.79 -8.24 18.55
CA PRO A 179 -23.59 -8.14 17.11
C PRO A 179 -23.96 -6.74 16.60
N ASP A 180 -23.30 -6.32 15.52
CA ASP A 180 -23.57 -5.07 14.83
C ASP A 180 -25.07 -4.95 14.46
N PRO A 181 -25.77 -3.89 14.91
CA PRO A 181 -27.19 -3.73 14.62
C PRO A 181 -27.46 -3.08 13.25
N LEU A 182 -26.42 -2.62 12.53
CA LEU A 182 -26.55 -1.79 11.34
C LEU A 182 -25.97 -2.50 10.11
N THR A 183 -26.70 -2.49 8.99
CA THR A 183 -26.19 -3.07 7.73
C THR A 183 -25.43 -2.03 6.90
N PRO A 184 -24.50 -2.42 6.01
CA PRO A 184 -23.78 -1.48 5.16
C PRO A 184 -24.68 -0.52 4.37
N GLU A 185 -25.87 -0.95 3.92
CA GLU A 185 -26.84 -0.09 3.20
C GLU A 185 -27.36 1.08 4.05
N GLN A 186 -27.30 0.95 5.37
CA GLN A 186 -27.78 1.93 6.33
C GLN A 186 -26.66 2.84 6.85
N ASP A 187 -25.39 2.51 6.58
CA ASP A 187 -24.24 3.30 6.99
C ASP A 187 -24.02 4.45 6.01
N PHE A 188 -23.85 5.67 6.51
CA PHE A 188 -23.73 6.84 5.66
C PHE A 188 -22.49 6.84 4.75
N ALA A 189 -21.50 6.02 5.05
CA ALA A 189 -20.23 5.92 4.33
C ALA A 189 -20.12 4.65 3.48
N PHE A 190 -21.21 3.88 3.37
CA PHE A 190 -21.33 2.72 2.47
C PHE A 190 -22.64 2.73 1.66
N ASN A 191 -23.59 3.62 1.98
CA ASN A 191 -24.91 3.68 1.35
C ASN A 191 -24.89 4.14 -0.12
N ASP A 192 -23.77 4.67 -0.61
CA ASP A 192 -23.53 5.02 -2.01
C ASP A 192 -22.92 3.85 -2.82
N GLY A 193 -22.61 2.74 -2.16
CA GLY A 193 -22.21 1.47 -2.75
C GLY A 193 -20.91 0.94 -2.14
N TYR A 194 -20.91 -0.31 -1.68
CA TYR A 194 -19.80 -0.90 -0.92
C TYR A 194 -19.16 -2.13 -1.59
N ASP A 195 -19.52 -2.45 -2.83
CA ASP A 195 -19.02 -3.65 -3.55
C ASP A 195 -17.48 -3.67 -3.66
N LEU A 196 -16.85 -2.50 -3.75
CA LEU A 196 -15.38 -2.34 -3.81
C LEU A 196 -14.73 -2.19 -2.42
N GLN A 197 -15.53 -2.19 -1.36
CA GLN A 197 -15.14 -1.98 0.04
C GLN A 197 -15.60 -3.15 0.92
N LEU A 198 -15.68 -4.35 0.34
CA LEU A 198 -16.11 -5.56 1.02
C LEU A 198 -14.95 -6.56 1.10
N ALA A 199 -14.48 -6.82 2.31
CA ALA A 199 -13.49 -7.87 2.58
C ALA A 199 -14.17 -9.21 2.85
N SER A 200 -13.46 -10.32 2.63
CA SER A 200 -13.92 -11.64 3.11
C SER A 200 -13.74 -11.75 4.62
N LEU A 201 -14.49 -12.65 5.26
CA LEU A 201 -14.30 -13.03 6.65
C LEU A 201 -14.63 -14.51 6.82
N GLU A 202 -13.61 -15.33 7.00
CA GLU A 202 -13.75 -16.78 7.06
C GLU A 202 -13.10 -17.35 8.32
N TRP A 203 -13.72 -18.36 8.92
CA TRP A 203 -13.17 -19.01 10.10
C TRP A 203 -12.09 -20.03 9.72
N ASP A 204 -10.88 -19.84 10.21
CA ASP A 204 -9.80 -20.83 10.15
C ASP A 204 -9.79 -21.68 11.42
N ALA A 205 -10.45 -22.85 11.33
CA ALA A 205 -10.54 -23.80 12.43
C ALA A 205 -9.20 -24.39 12.88
N VAL A 206 -8.16 -24.36 12.03
CA VAL A 206 -6.84 -24.90 12.37
C VAL A 206 -6.12 -23.96 13.33
N ASN A 207 -6.20 -22.65 13.05
CA ASN A 207 -5.53 -21.62 13.85
C ASN A 207 -6.43 -20.99 14.92
N GLY A 208 -7.73 -21.27 14.89
CA GLY A 208 -8.69 -20.71 15.85
C GLY A 208 -8.84 -19.20 15.71
N GLU A 209 -8.79 -18.70 14.47
CA GLU A 209 -8.86 -17.27 14.15
C GLU A 209 -9.75 -17.05 12.92
N TYR A 210 -10.24 -15.82 12.77
CA TYR A 210 -10.81 -15.38 11.50
C TYR A 210 -9.70 -14.95 10.54
N VAL A 211 -9.86 -15.26 9.25
CA VAL A 211 -9.04 -14.72 8.17
C VAL A 211 -9.89 -13.76 7.37
N SER A 212 -9.42 -12.52 7.25
CA SER A 212 -10.03 -11.48 6.45
C SER A 212 -9.10 -11.12 5.30
N GLU A 213 -9.61 -11.13 4.07
CA GLU A 213 -8.84 -10.77 2.88
C GLU A 213 -9.52 -9.60 2.16
N TYR A 214 -8.74 -8.57 1.86
CA TYR A 214 -9.20 -7.38 1.14
C TYR A 214 -8.25 -7.04 -0.01
N GLU A 215 -8.78 -6.92 -1.23
CA GLU A 215 -8.03 -6.44 -2.38
C GLU A 215 -8.44 -5.00 -2.69
N VAL A 216 -7.46 -4.09 -2.69
CA VAL A 216 -7.68 -2.68 -3.01
C VAL A 216 -7.02 -2.34 -4.34
N THR A 217 -7.78 -1.67 -5.21
CA THR A 217 -7.23 -1.06 -6.41
C THR A 217 -6.89 0.40 -6.17
N VAL A 218 -5.65 0.79 -6.44
CA VAL A 218 -5.14 2.17 -6.30
C VAL A 218 -4.73 2.77 -7.65
N GLU A 219 -4.60 4.10 -7.70
CA GLU A 219 -4.08 4.77 -8.91
C GLU A 219 -2.65 4.34 -9.21
N GLY A 220 -2.35 4.18 -10.50
CA GLY A 220 -1.04 3.78 -10.99
C GLY A 220 -1.02 2.36 -11.60
N GLU A 221 0.16 1.96 -12.06
CA GLU A 221 0.44 0.60 -12.50
C GLU A 221 1.04 -0.20 -11.33
N GLY A 222 0.78 -1.51 -11.29
CA GLY A 222 1.47 -2.50 -10.44
C GLY A 222 2.94 -2.70 -10.83
N THR A 223 3.65 -1.58 -10.86
CA THR A 223 5.09 -1.47 -11.01
C THR A 223 5.60 -0.86 -9.70
N VAL A 224 6.77 -1.31 -9.26
CA VAL A 224 7.41 -1.04 -7.95
C VAL A 224 6.90 0.23 -7.25
N GLY A 225 6.14 0.04 -6.16
CA GLY A 225 5.52 1.10 -5.38
C GLY A 225 6.52 1.93 -4.58
N ILE A 226 6.18 3.21 -4.38
CA ILE A 226 7.13 4.27 -3.97
C ILE A 226 7.60 4.14 -2.51
N GLY A 227 6.99 3.27 -1.69
CA GLY A 227 7.51 2.99 -0.34
C GLY A 227 8.86 2.24 -0.35
N TYR A 228 9.16 1.47 -1.40
CA TYR A 228 10.49 0.90 -1.63
C TYR A 228 11.44 1.93 -2.26
N GLU A 229 10.95 2.81 -3.14
CA GLU A 229 11.78 3.86 -3.73
C GLU A 229 12.25 4.89 -2.71
N GLU A 230 11.54 5.18 -1.61
CA GLU A 230 12.09 6.03 -0.53
C GLU A 230 13.25 5.33 0.21
N ARG A 231 13.15 4.02 0.49
CA ARG A 231 14.25 3.24 1.11
C ARG A 231 15.43 3.01 0.15
N ARG A 232 15.19 2.70 -1.12
CA ARG A 232 16.25 2.57 -2.13
C ARG A 232 16.85 3.90 -2.54
N THR A 233 16.05 4.96 -2.63
CA THR A 233 16.56 6.31 -2.87
C THR A 233 17.50 6.67 -1.74
N THR A 234 17.18 6.35 -0.47
CA THR A 234 18.15 6.53 0.63
C THR A 234 19.40 5.64 0.56
N GLU A 235 19.40 4.55 -0.22
CA GLU A 235 20.63 3.77 -0.51
C GLU A 235 21.53 4.45 -1.56
N VAL A 236 20.97 5.33 -2.40
CA VAL A 236 21.67 5.94 -3.53
C VAL A 236 21.94 7.43 -3.34
N MET A 237 21.00 8.15 -2.73
CA MET A 237 21.07 9.59 -2.56
C MET A 237 20.27 10.13 -1.36
N ALA A 238 20.74 11.23 -0.77
CA ALA A 238 19.99 12.01 0.20
C ALA A 238 19.84 13.45 -0.30
N LEU A 239 18.59 13.88 -0.48
CA LEU A 239 18.28 15.24 -0.92
C LEU A 239 18.08 16.15 0.29
N GLY A 240 18.93 17.15 0.49
CA GLY A 240 18.84 18.04 1.63
C GLY A 240 17.80 19.16 1.45
N VAL A 241 17.83 20.10 2.39
CA VAL A 241 16.97 21.30 2.36
C VAL A 241 17.68 22.39 1.58
N ASN A 242 16.98 23.05 0.67
CA ASN A 242 17.54 24.14 -0.09
C ASN A 242 17.75 25.39 0.80
N TYR A 243 18.80 26.17 0.53
CA TYR A 243 19.07 27.42 1.24
C TYR A 243 19.54 28.52 0.28
N PRO A 244 19.03 29.76 0.37
CA PRO A 244 17.94 30.19 1.25
C PRO A 244 16.57 29.61 0.85
N ASN A 245 15.67 29.44 1.81
CA ASN A 245 14.27 29.07 1.58
C ASN A 245 13.37 29.82 2.57
N PRO A 246 12.51 30.76 2.13
CA PRO A 246 12.33 31.21 0.74
C PRO A 246 13.55 31.92 0.13
N PHE A 247 13.69 31.94 -1.19
CA PHE A 247 14.76 32.65 -1.92
C PHE A 247 14.25 33.82 -2.77
N SER A 248 15.11 34.80 -3.07
CA SER A 248 14.77 35.95 -3.93
C SER A 248 15.29 35.78 -5.37
N VAL A 249 16.56 35.41 -5.51
CA VAL A 249 17.26 35.26 -6.80
C VAL A 249 17.58 33.79 -7.09
N SER A 250 18.27 33.14 -6.17
CA SER A 250 18.66 31.73 -6.28
C SER A 250 18.65 31.01 -4.94
N THR A 251 18.59 29.69 -5.01
CA THR A 251 18.68 28.79 -3.85
C THR A 251 19.57 27.61 -4.21
N ALA A 252 20.39 27.18 -3.25
CA ALA A 252 21.25 26.01 -3.40
C ALA A 252 20.52 24.78 -2.87
N LEU A 253 20.37 23.74 -3.70
CA LEU A 253 19.80 22.44 -3.32
C LEU A 253 20.93 21.42 -3.13
N PRO A 254 21.24 21.01 -1.89
CA PRO A 254 22.25 20.00 -1.62
C PRO A 254 21.74 18.59 -1.94
N LEU A 255 22.59 17.78 -2.56
CA LEU A 255 22.40 16.35 -2.85
C LEU A 255 23.63 15.59 -2.38
N GLU A 256 23.46 14.60 -1.50
CA GLU A 256 24.50 13.61 -1.21
C GLU A 256 24.25 12.38 -2.10
N LEU A 257 25.24 11.97 -2.89
CA LEU A 257 25.19 10.70 -3.62
C LEU A 257 26.00 9.64 -2.86
N LEU A 258 25.37 8.55 -2.43
CA LEU A 258 26.07 7.45 -1.76
C LEU A 258 26.85 6.56 -2.75
N GLN A 259 26.53 6.66 -4.04
CA GLN A 259 27.22 5.98 -5.14
C GLN A 259 27.14 6.81 -6.44
N PRO A 260 28.01 6.57 -7.45
CA PRO A 260 27.95 7.28 -8.72
C PRO A 260 26.61 7.08 -9.45
N ALA A 261 26.07 8.15 -10.02
CA ALA A 261 24.77 8.15 -10.70
C ALA A 261 24.68 9.25 -11.76
N ALA A 262 23.93 9.00 -12.83
CA ALA A 262 23.50 10.03 -13.78
C ALA A 262 22.35 10.85 -13.17
N VAL A 263 22.52 12.16 -13.05
CA VAL A 263 21.56 13.02 -12.33
C VAL A 263 20.82 13.97 -13.26
N HIS A 264 19.50 13.97 -13.15
CA HIS A 264 18.60 14.91 -13.83
C HIS A 264 17.75 15.66 -12.80
N VAL A 265 17.59 16.98 -12.96
CA VAL A 265 16.79 17.82 -12.06
C VAL A 265 15.72 18.55 -12.86
N THR A 266 14.47 18.49 -12.40
CA THR A 266 13.32 19.13 -13.01
C THR A 266 12.59 19.96 -11.96
N VAL A 267 12.12 21.16 -12.34
CA VAL A 267 11.31 22.03 -11.47
C VAL A 267 9.93 22.24 -12.10
N PHE A 268 8.90 22.03 -11.29
CA PHE A 268 7.50 22.20 -11.65
C PHE A 268 6.88 23.35 -10.85
N ASP A 269 5.96 24.10 -11.46
CA ASP A 269 5.04 24.96 -10.69
C ASP A 269 3.96 24.12 -9.98
N LEU A 270 3.14 24.76 -9.14
CA LEU A 270 2.08 24.07 -8.39
C LEU A 270 0.93 23.54 -9.27
N ASN A 271 0.86 23.92 -10.55
CA ASN A 271 -0.09 23.37 -11.51
C ASN A 271 0.50 22.17 -12.28
N GLY A 272 1.67 21.68 -11.88
CA GLY A 272 2.36 20.56 -12.52
C GLY A 272 3.05 20.91 -13.84
N LYS A 273 3.11 22.19 -14.22
CA LYS A 273 3.82 22.61 -15.43
C LYS A 273 5.31 22.65 -15.14
N ARG A 274 6.09 21.99 -15.99
CA ARG A 274 7.55 22.06 -15.98
C ARG A 274 8.02 23.47 -16.34
N VAL A 275 8.74 24.11 -15.41
CA VAL A 275 9.25 25.49 -15.57
C VAL A 275 10.76 25.55 -15.75
N TRP A 276 11.48 24.50 -15.36
CA TRP A 276 12.93 24.40 -15.55
C TRP A 276 13.35 22.93 -15.53
N GLU A 277 14.44 22.61 -16.23
CA GLU A 277 15.12 21.32 -16.11
C GLU A 277 16.60 21.46 -16.46
N ARG A 278 17.40 20.52 -15.95
CA ARG A 278 18.80 20.36 -16.33
C ARG A 278 19.24 18.92 -16.14
N ASP A 279 19.95 18.41 -17.13
CA ASP A 279 20.71 17.18 -17.05
C ASP A 279 22.15 17.49 -16.61
N PHE A 280 22.61 16.83 -15.55
CA PHE A 280 23.96 16.97 -15.00
C PHE A 280 24.87 15.80 -15.41
N GLY A 281 24.34 14.80 -16.12
CA GLY A 281 25.09 13.61 -16.53
C GLY A 281 25.59 12.80 -15.33
N ASP A 282 26.62 11.99 -15.57
CA ASP A 282 27.23 11.14 -14.55
C ASP A 282 27.98 11.96 -13.50
N LEU A 283 27.52 11.87 -12.24
CA LEU A 283 28.16 12.46 -11.08
C LEU A 283 28.79 11.36 -10.20
N PRO A 284 29.96 11.62 -9.60
CA PRO A 284 30.57 10.69 -8.64
C PRO A 284 29.79 10.67 -7.32
N ALA A 285 30.02 9.64 -6.49
CA ALA A 285 29.57 9.65 -5.10
C ALA A 285 30.15 10.85 -4.33
N GLY A 286 29.40 11.34 -3.34
CA GLY A 286 29.73 12.47 -2.48
C GLY A 286 28.73 13.62 -2.57
N ALA A 287 29.09 14.73 -1.93
CA ALA A 287 28.25 15.92 -1.84
C ALA A 287 28.27 16.74 -3.15
N HIS A 288 27.08 17.11 -3.61
CA HIS A 288 26.82 17.98 -4.74
C HIS A 288 25.85 19.08 -4.34
N THR A 289 25.89 20.20 -5.06
CA THR A 289 24.98 21.32 -4.84
C THR A 289 24.49 21.85 -6.18
N PHE A 290 23.17 22.00 -6.31
CA PHE A 290 22.54 22.56 -7.51
C PHE A 290 22.00 23.96 -7.24
N ASP A 291 22.50 24.93 -7.99
CA ASP A 291 21.95 26.29 -7.95
C ASP A 291 20.67 26.37 -8.80
N LEU A 292 19.56 26.66 -8.11
CA LEU A 292 18.24 26.83 -8.69
C LEU A 292 17.80 28.29 -8.58
N GLY A 293 16.79 28.71 -9.35
CA GLY A 293 16.12 29.99 -9.17
C GLY A 293 16.39 31.06 -10.23
N ALA A 294 17.59 31.13 -10.81
CA ALA A 294 17.97 32.19 -11.76
C ALA A 294 17.05 32.26 -13.01
N ASN A 295 16.52 31.11 -13.43
CA ASN A 295 15.65 30.97 -14.61
C ASN A 295 14.20 30.59 -14.25
N LEU A 296 13.83 30.62 -12.97
CA LEU A 296 12.45 30.39 -12.57
C LEU A 296 11.64 31.68 -12.74
N PRO A 297 10.31 31.61 -12.97
CA PRO A 297 9.50 32.81 -13.10
C PRO A 297 9.57 33.70 -11.84
N ASN A 298 9.53 35.02 -12.05
CA ASN A 298 9.60 36.00 -10.96
C ASN A 298 8.27 36.09 -10.21
N GLY A 299 8.35 36.42 -8.91
CA GLY A 299 7.21 36.61 -8.03
C GLY A 299 7.05 35.52 -6.98
N PRO A 300 6.24 35.78 -5.94
CA PRO A 300 6.06 34.87 -4.82
C PRO A 300 5.31 33.62 -5.27
N GLN A 301 6.01 32.48 -5.32
CA GLN A 301 5.41 31.19 -5.65
C GLN A 301 6.23 30.02 -5.10
N SER A 302 5.58 28.86 -4.94
CA SER A 302 6.24 27.61 -4.59
C SER A 302 6.45 26.74 -5.83
N TYR A 303 7.47 25.90 -5.78
CA TYR A 303 7.79 24.93 -6.82
C TYR A 303 8.08 23.57 -6.20
N ALA A 304 7.86 22.52 -7.00
CA ALA A 304 8.34 21.18 -6.70
C ALA A 304 9.60 20.91 -7.52
N VAL A 305 10.70 20.56 -6.86
CA VAL A 305 11.95 20.14 -7.49
C VAL A 305 12.03 18.62 -7.43
N GLN A 306 12.07 17.97 -8.59
CA GLN A 306 12.32 16.55 -8.72
C GLN A 306 13.79 16.33 -9.08
N VAL A 307 14.46 15.45 -8.36
CA VAL A 307 15.81 14.97 -8.65
C VAL A 307 15.71 13.48 -8.97
N VAL A 308 16.25 13.09 -10.11
CA VAL A 308 16.34 11.71 -10.56
C VAL A 308 17.81 11.32 -10.61
N ALA A 309 18.19 10.25 -9.92
CA ALA A 309 19.50 9.63 -10.01
C ALA A 309 19.38 8.26 -10.67
N THR A 310 20.14 8.00 -11.73
CA THR A 310 20.12 6.72 -12.45
C THR A 310 21.46 6.02 -12.30
N THR A 311 21.44 4.77 -11.88
CA THR A 311 22.62 3.93 -11.68
C THR A 311 22.47 2.65 -12.50
N GLY A 312 23.49 1.78 -12.50
CA GLY A 312 23.36 0.46 -13.10
C GLY A 312 22.28 -0.44 -12.46
N SER A 313 21.84 -0.12 -11.23
CA SER A 313 20.84 -0.89 -10.48
C SER A 313 19.41 -0.34 -10.57
N GLY A 314 19.21 0.83 -11.19
CA GLY A 314 17.88 1.40 -11.36
C GLY A 314 17.86 2.92 -11.45
N ARG A 315 16.65 3.48 -11.40
CA ARG A 315 16.37 4.91 -11.42
C ARG A 315 15.66 5.29 -10.12
N TYR A 316 16.21 6.25 -9.40
CA TYR A 316 15.79 6.68 -8.06
C TYR A 316 15.33 8.13 -8.10
N LEU A 317 14.33 8.49 -7.29
CA LEU A 317 13.65 9.78 -7.39
C LEU A 317 13.44 10.41 -6.01
N ALA A 318 13.83 11.68 -5.87
CA ALA A 318 13.57 12.49 -4.69
C ALA A 318 12.89 13.81 -5.08
N VAL A 319 12.01 14.31 -4.23
CA VAL A 319 11.31 15.59 -4.46
C VAL A 319 11.50 16.53 -3.27
N ARG A 320 11.68 17.83 -3.55
CA ARG A 320 11.75 18.90 -2.55
C ARG A 320 10.93 20.11 -2.96
N ARG A 321 10.18 20.67 -2.01
CA ARG A 321 9.50 21.96 -2.20
C ARG A 321 10.49 23.11 -1.99
N ILE A 322 10.50 24.07 -2.91
CA ILE A 322 11.23 25.34 -2.77
C ILE A 322 10.26 26.52 -2.89
N ALA A 323 10.49 27.61 -2.16
CA ALA A 323 9.66 28.80 -2.21
C ALA A 323 10.46 30.03 -2.66
N ARG A 324 9.91 30.81 -3.59
CA ARG A 324 10.45 32.12 -4.01
C ARG A 324 9.64 33.25 -3.40
N MET A 325 10.32 34.31 -2.99
CA MET A 325 9.73 35.60 -2.57
C MET A 325 9.45 36.50 -3.76
#